data_AF-A0A820PHV5-F1
#
_entry.id   AF-A0A820PHV5-F1
#
_cell.length_a   1.000
_cell.length_b   1.000
_cell.length_c   1.000
_cell.angle_alpha   90.00
_cell.angle_beta   90.00
_cell.angle_gamma   90.00
#
_symmetry.space_group_name_H-M   'P 1'
#
loop_
_entity.id
_entity.type
_entity.pdbx_description
1 polymer ?
#
loop_
_entity_poly.entity_id
_entity_poly.type
_entity_poly.pdbx_seq_one_letter_code
_entity_poly.pdbx_strand_id
1 'polypeptide(L)' 'YQHQCVENGITQILIGMGGHDLTYGNYSGTKWSLYHDIDFGYTHIWANKTYLIFNYYHTHDDHLVDQFHLNK' A
#
# COMPACT_ATOMS: atom_id res chain seq x y z
N TYR A 1 9.48 17.42 9.59
CA TYR A 1 9.38 16.39 8.53
C TYR A 1 8.29 16.82 7.58
N GLN A 2 8.66 17.24 6.37
CA GLN A 2 7.78 17.92 5.42
C GLN A 2 6.84 16.89 4.80
N HIS A 3 5.53 16.97 5.03
CA HIS A 3 4.48 16.06 4.52
C HIS A 3 4.38 16.03 2.98
N GLN A 4 5.45 15.60 2.31
CA GLN A 4 5.62 15.59 0.87
C GLN A 4 6.48 14.40 0.45
N CYS A 5 6.31 13.99 -0.79
CA CYS A 5 7.16 12.96 -1.40
C CYS A 5 8.60 13.47 -1.52
N VAL A 6 9.56 12.56 -1.35
CA VAL A 6 10.99 12.82 -1.55
C VAL A 6 11.57 11.71 -2.43
N GLU A 7 12.47 12.06 -3.33
CA GLU A 7 12.97 11.16 -4.38
C GLU A 7 13.76 9.95 -3.83
N ASN A 8 14.52 10.14 -2.76
CA ASN A 8 15.29 9.09 -2.08
C ASN A 8 14.66 8.68 -0.74
N GLY A 9 13.32 8.62 -0.71
CA GLY A 9 12.54 8.29 0.47
C GLY A 9 12.34 6.79 0.68
N ILE A 10 11.88 6.44 1.88
CA ILE A 10 11.36 5.10 2.17
C ILE A 10 9.88 5.07 1.77
N THR A 11 9.50 4.06 0.98
CA THR A 11 8.09 3.76 0.74
C THR A 11 7.52 3.05 1.96
N GLN A 12 6.49 3.64 2.58
CA GLN A 12 5.79 3.08 3.73
C GLN A 12 4.46 2.50 3.29
N ILE A 13 4.16 1.28 3.74
CA ILE A 13 2.95 0.55 3.39
C ILE A 13 2.33 0.05 4.68
N LEU A 14 1.05 0.35 4.88
CA LEU A 14 0.27 -0.15 6.01
C LEU A 14 -0.66 -1.25 5.52
N ILE A 15 -0.44 -2.49 5.98
CA ILE A 15 -1.29 -3.64 5.69
C ILE A 15 -1.72 -4.23 7.03
N GLY A 16 -2.82 -3.71 7.57
CA GLY A 16 -3.36 -4.11 8.89
C GLY A 16 -4.69 -4.85 8.81
N MET A 17 -5.30 -4.93 7.63
CA MET A 17 -6.68 -5.37 7.43
C MET A 17 -6.78 -6.88 7.17
N GLY A 18 -6.20 -7.69 8.06
CA GLY A 18 -6.13 -9.15 7.88
C GLY A 18 -7.35 -9.96 8.35
N GLY A 19 -8.42 -9.32 8.87
CA GLY A 19 -9.69 -10.02 9.14
C GLY A 19 -10.27 -9.95 10.55
N HIS A 20 -9.86 -9.01 11.43
CA HIS A 20 -10.58 -8.81 12.70
C HIS A 20 -11.73 -7.80 12.56
N ASP A 21 -11.41 -6.53 12.36
CA ASP A 21 -12.38 -5.45 12.16
C ASP A 21 -11.75 -4.33 11.33
N LEU A 22 -12.59 -3.61 10.59
CA LEU A 22 -12.20 -2.38 9.88
C LEU A 22 -12.59 -1.16 10.71
N THR A 23 -11.63 -0.25 10.90
CA THR A 23 -11.89 1.04 11.57
C THR A 23 -12.24 2.08 10.52
N TYR A 24 -13.48 2.55 10.55
CA TYR A 24 -13.97 3.60 9.66
C TYR A 24 -13.68 4.97 10.28
N GLY A 25 -12.50 5.51 9.96
CA GLY A 25 -12.10 6.87 10.33
C GLY A 25 -12.22 7.82 9.14
N ASN A 26 -12.39 9.11 9.41
CA ASN A 26 -12.28 10.14 8.39
C ASN A 26 -10.81 10.27 7.96
N TYR A 27 -10.50 9.78 6.77
CA TYR A 27 -9.19 9.99 6.15
C TYR A 27 -9.14 11.37 5.50
N SER A 28 -8.28 12.26 6.01
CA SER A 28 -8.19 13.66 5.56
C SER A 28 -7.37 13.86 4.29
N GLY A 29 -6.71 12.82 3.79
CA GLY A 29 -5.83 12.91 2.63
C GLY A 29 -4.53 13.66 2.93
N THR A 30 -3.39 13.07 2.59
CA THR A 30 -2.09 13.75 2.67
C THR A 30 -1.36 13.61 1.34
N LYS A 31 -0.57 14.63 0.97
CA LYS A 31 0.14 14.64 -0.33
C LYS A 31 1.12 13.48 -0.52
N TRP A 32 1.60 12.89 0.58
CA TRP A 32 2.54 11.76 0.56
C TRP A 32 1.84 10.40 0.51
N SER A 33 0.53 10.35 0.70
CA SER A 33 -0.24 9.11 0.70
C SER A 33 -0.84 8.90 -0.69
N LEU A 34 -0.26 7.99 -1.44
CA LEU A 34 -0.63 7.73 -2.84
C LEU A 34 -1.90 6.89 -2.95
N TYR A 35 -2.05 5.92 -2.06
CA TYR A 35 -3.19 5.00 -2.05
C TYR A 35 -3.69 4.84 -0.61
N HIS A 36 -5.01 4.75 -0.47
CA HIS A 36 -5.69 4.50 0.79
C HIS A 36 -6.96 3.72 0.51
N ASP A 37 -7.20 2.70 1.33
CA ASP A 37 -8.33 1.80 1.20
C ASP A 37 -8.75 1.30 2.59
N ILE A 38 -10.03 0.97 2.73
CA ILE A 38 -10.62 0.40 3.95
C ILE A 38 -11.38 -0.86 3.54
N ASP A 39 -10.62 -1.91 3.23
CA ASP A 39 -11.13 -3.24 2.96
C ASP A 39 -10.16 -4.30 3.50
N PHE A 40 -10.63 -5.54 3.62
CA PHE A 40 -9.79 -6.68 3.92
C PHE A 40 -9.02 -7.11 2.67
N GLY A 41 -7.71 -7.26 2.81
CA GLY A 41 -6.86 -7.56 1.67
C GLY A 41 -5.56 -8.26 2.03
N TYR A 42 -4.89 -8.72 0.99
CA TYR A 42 -3.61 -9.40 1.09
C TYR A 42 -2.64 -8.88 0.03
N THR A 43 -1.34 -9.14 0.24
CA THR A 43 -0.28 -8.61 -0.60
C THR A 43 0.61 -9.72 -1.11
N HIS A 44 0.99 -9.61 -2.39
CA HIS A 44 2.08 -10.37 -2.96
C HIS A 44 3.28 -9.47 -3.21
N ILE A 45 4.44 -9.87 -2.69
CA ILE A 45 5.72 -9.19 -2.94
C ILE A 45 6.64 -10.17 -3.66
N TRP A 46 7.12 -9.75 -4.83
CA TRP A 46 8.20 -10.43 -5.53
C TRP A 46 9.41 -9.51 -5.59
N ALA A 47 10.58 -10.01 -5.22
CA ALA A 47 11.78 -9.20 -5.16
C ALA A 47 13.02 -9.96 -5.65
N ASN A 48 13.90 -9.23 -6.33
CA ASN A 48 15.26 -9.64 -6.65
C ASN A 48 16.25 -8.51 -6.33
N LYS A 49 17.50 -8.63 -6.80
CA LYS A 49 18.56 -7.65 -6.48
C LYS A 49 18.31 -6.22 -6.98
N THR A 50 17.49 -6.05 -8.01
CA THR A 50 17.28 -4.75 -8.69
C THR A 50 15.82 -4.34 -8.79
N TYR A 51 14.88 -5.26 -8.56
CA TYR A 51 13.45 -5.01 -8.71
C TYR A 51 12.67 -5.54 -7.51
N LEU A 52 11.63 -4.80 -7.14
CA LEU A 52 10.56 -5.24 -6.27
C LEU A 52 9.23 -4.94 -6.95
N ILE A 53 8.35 -5.93 -6.97
CA ILE A 53 6.97 -5.83 -7.44
C ILE A 53 6.08 -6.02 -6.22
N PHE A 54 5.19 -5.05 -6.01
CA PHE A 54 4.18 -5.08 -4.97
C PHE A 54 2.80 -5.10 -5.63
N ASN A 55 1.94 -6.01 -5.17
CA ASN A 55 0.55 -6.12 -5.58
C ASN A 55 -0.34 -6.28 -4.34
N TYR A 56 -1.40 -5.48 -4.23
CA TYR A 56 -2.40 -5.56 -3.17
C TYR A 56 -3.77 -5.91 -3.75
N TYR A 57 -4.41 -6.91 -3.13
CA TYR A 57 -5.67 -7.49 -3.57
C TYR A 57 -6.72 -7.38 -2.47
N HIS A 58 -7.97 -7.23 -2.87
CA HIS A 58 -9.12 -7.43 -1.99
C HIS A 58 -9.39 -8.91 -1.79
N THR A 59 -9.70 -9.28 -0.55
CA THR A 59 -9.89 -10.70 -0.17
C THR A 59 -11.22 -11.25 -0.67
N HIS A 60 -12.23 -10.40 -0.87
CA HIS A 60 -13.58 -10.83 -1.20
C HIS A 60 -13.76 -11.21 -2.68
N ASP A 61 -12.89 -10.72 -3.58
CA ASP A 61 -13.01 -10.94 -5.03
C ASP A 61 -11.67 -11.17 -5.77
N ASP A 62 -10.54 -11.21 -5.04
CA ASP A 62 -9.19 -11.31 -5.60
C ASP A 62 -8.86 -10.21 -6.62
N HIS A 63 -9.53 -9.05 -6.52
CA HIS A 63 -9.29 -7.94 -7.42
C HIS A 63 -8.00 -7.19 -7.04
N LEU A 64 -7.12 -6.95 -8.02
CA LEU A 64 -5.91 -6.15 -7.87
C LEU A 64 -6.28 -4.66 -7.79
N VAL A 65 -6.02 -4.03 -6.64
CA VAL A 65 -6.46 -2.66 -6.37
C VAL A 65 -5.34 -1.65 -6.18
N ASP A 66 -4.13 -2.10 -5.85
CA ASP A 66 -2.92 -1.27 -5.88
C ASP A 66 -1.70 -2.06 -6.34
N GLN A 67 -0.83 -1.43 -7.14
CA GLN A 67 0.43 -2.00 -7.56
C GLN A 67 1.49 -0.92 -7.75
N PHE A 68 2.74 -1.27 -7.44
CA PHE A 68 3.89 -0.47 -7.85
C PHE A 68 5.14 -1.33 -8.01
N HIS A 69 6.11 -0.77 -8.74
CA HIS A 69 7.42 -1.35 -8.91
C HIS A 69 8.48 -0.42 -8.34
N LEU A 70 9.43 -0.97 -7.59
CA LEU A 70 10.65 -0.27 -7.20
C LEU A 70 11.82 -0.85 -7.97
N ASN A 71 12.64 0.02 -8.52
CA ASN A 71 13.89 -0.30 -9.18
C ASN A 71 15.05 0.36 -8.44
N LYS A 72 16.17 -0.35 -8.36
CA LYS A 72 17.43 0.16 -7.83
C LYS A 72 18.30 0.75 -8.93
#